data_AF-A0A1V2QVC5-F1
#
_entry.id   AF-A0A1V2QVC5-F1
#
_cell.length_a   1.000
_cell.length_b   1.000
_cell.length_c   1.000
_cell.angle_alpha   90.00
_cell.angle_beta   90.00
_cell.angle_gamma   90.00
#
_symmetry.space_group_name_H-M   'P 1'
#
loop_
_entity.id
_entity.type
_entity.pdbx_description
1 polymer ?
#
loop_
_entity_poly.entity_id
_entity_poly.type
_entity_poly.pdbx_seq_one_letter_code
_entity_poly.pdbx_strand_id
1 'polypeptide(L)'
;MPLRLSAPLPSAGHAWLARTREQEFQADQTGALLVLRGLKATDDPVMTYLAVAGPLVFFVIDHLITRVRKEIDDIPHGLHMSDHPTSDERGAALRALFTELHGPAVLQIADACVHWLSSREDDIVAAARRQLPG
;
A
#
# COMPACT_ATOMS: atom_id res chain seq x y z
N MET A 1 -14.18 -46.08 28.70
CA MET A 1 -14.50 -44.81 28.01
C MET A 1 -13.23 -44.27 27.39
N PRO A 2 -13.16 -44.07 26.06
CA PRO A 2 -11.98 -43.48 25.44
C PRO A 2 -11.98 -41.95 25.61
N LEU A 3 -10.80 -41.40 25.89
CA LEU A 3 -10.52 -39.96 25.92
C LEU A 3 -10.81 -39.35 24.54
N ARG A 4 -11.73 -38.38 24.47
CA ARG A 4 -11.89 -37.52 23.29
C ARG A 4 -10.64 -36.64 23.20
N LEU A 5 -9.81 -36.88 22.19
CA LEU A 5 -8.84 -35.91 21.72
C LEU A 5 -9.61 -34.67 21.25
N SER A 6 -9.46 -33.57 21.98
CA SER A 6 -9.93 -32.26 21.56
C SER A 6 -9.33 -31.94 20.19
N ALA A 7 -10.17 -31.61 19.21
CA ALA A 7 -9.72 -31.14 17.91
C ALA A 7 -8.76 -29.95 18.08
N PRO A 8 -7.74 -29.80 17.21
CA PRO A 8 -6.88 -28.62 17.25
C PRO A 8 -7.76 -27.38 17.03
N LEU A 9 -7.64 -26.41 17.95
CA LEU A 9 -8.21 -25.08 17.78
C LEU A 9 -7.72 -24.51 16.45
N PRO A 10 -8.60 -23.92 15.61
CA PRO A 10 -8.13 -23.18 14.44
C PRO A 10 -7.18 -22.08 14.93
N SER A 11 -6.04 -21.92 14.25
CA SER A 11 -4.99 -20.98 14.58
C SER A 11 -5.53 -19.54 14.60
N ALA A 12 -5.99 -19.08 15.76
CA ALA A 12 -6.45 -17.73 16.02
C ALA A 12 -5.27 -16.74 16.17
N GLY A 13 -4.26 -16.86 15.30
CA GLY A 13 -3.18 -15.87 15.20
C GLY A 13 -3.57 -14.85 14.15
N HIS A 14 -3.79 -13.60 14.56
CA HIS A 14 -3.90 -12.41 13.69
C HIS A 14 -5.26 -12.03 13.06
N ALA A 15 -6.35 -12.76 13.28
CA ALA A 15 -7.67 -12.34 12.76
C ALA A 15 -8.12 -10.93 13.25
N TRP A 16 -7.62 -10.48 14.41
CA TRP A 16 -7.87 -9.13 14.94
C TRP A 16 -7.07 -8.01 14.24
N LEU A 17 -6.03 -8.36 13.46
CA LEU A 17 -5.25 -7.41 12.65
C LEU A 17 -5.89 -7.16 11.28
N ALA A 18 -6.82 -8.00 10.84
CA ALA A 18 -7.54 -7.82 9.59
C ALA A 18 -8.50 -6.63 9.73
N ARG A 19 -8.17 -5.52 9.07
CA ARG A 19 -9.02 -4.32 9.03
C ARG A 19 -10.10 -4.47 7.97
N THR A 20 -11.27 -3.88 8.23
CA THR A 20 -12.32 -3.79 7.22
C THR A 20 -11.90 -2.83 6.10
N ARG A 21 -12.52 -2.96 4.92
CA ARG A 21 -12.34 -2.00 3.80
C ARG A 21 -12.51 -0.56 4.28
N GLU A 22 -13.57 -0.28 5.03
CA GLU A 22 -13.84 1.07 5.55
C GLU A 22 -12.73 1.58 6.48
N GLN A 23 -12.20 0.72 7.35
CA GLN A 23 -11.10 1.07 8.26
C GLN A 23 -9.80 1.41 7.52
N GLU A 24 -9.51 0.74 6.39
CA GLU A 24 -8.35 1.06 5.56
C GLU A 24 -8.47 2.45 4.92
N PHE A 25 -9.62 2.77 4.33
CA PHE A 25 -9.85 4.09 3.73
C PHE A 25 -9.79 5.19 4.80
N GLN A 26 -10.37 4.97 5.98
CA GLN A 26 -10.30 5.93 7.08
C GLN A 26 -8.86 6.11 7.59
N ALA A 27 -8.08 5.02 7.68
CA ALA A 27 -6.69 5.09 8.11
C ALA A 27 -5.84 5.90 7.13
N ASP A 28 -6.03 5.70 5.82
CA ASP A 28 -5.29 6.43 4.79
C ASP A 28 -5.62 7.92 4.81
N GLN A 29 -6.91 8.27 4.86
CA GLN A 29 -7.37 9.66 4.93
C GLN A 29 -6.84 10.33 6.20
N THR A 30 -6.94 9.66 7.35
CA THR A 30 -6.45 10.19 8.63
C THR A 30 -4.94 10.40 8.59
N GLY A 31 -4.19 9.42 8.07
CA GLY A 31 -2.74 9.51 7.91
C GLY A 31 -2.35 10.69 7.02
N ALA A 32 -2.98 10.82 5.86
CA ALA A 32 -2.75 11.92 4.94
C ALA A 32 -3.01 13.30 5.58
N LEU A 33 -4.15 13.44 6.28
CA LEU A 33 -4.50 14.68 6.97
C LEU A 33 -3.53 15.02 8.10
N LEU A 34 -3.03 14.02 8.84
CA LEU A 34 -2.02 14.23 9.88
C LEU A 34 -0.69 14.73 9.31
N VAL A 35 -0.23 14.16 8.19
CA VAL A 35 0.98 14.61 7.50
C VAL A 35 0.81 16.06 7.02
N LEU A 36 -0.30 16.36 6.34
CA LEU A 36 -0.59 17.72 5.86
C LEU A 36 -0.71 18.73 7.02
N ARG A 37 -1.30 18.32 8.16
CA ARG A 37 -1.37 19.15 9.36
C ARG A 37 0.02 19.46 9.93
N GLY A 38 0.92 18.48 9.95
CA GLY A 38 2.30 18.69 10.38
C GLY A 38 3.05 19.68 9.48
N LEU A 39 2.76 19.66 8.18
CA LEU A 39 3.39 20.55 7.19
C LEU A 39 2.88 21.99 7.20
N LYS A 40 1.64 22.25 7.63
CA LYS A 40 1.13 23.62 7.81
C LYS A 40 1.97 24.49 8.75
N ALA A 41 2.88 23.89 9.52
CA ALA A 41 3.86 24.62 10.32
C ALA A 41 5.02 25.23 9.49
N THR A 42 5.17 24.84 8.22
CA THR A 42 6.34 25.19 7.38
C THR A 42 6.01 26.07 6.18
N ASP A 43 4.75 26.14 5.72
CA ASP A 43 4.29 26.86 4.52
C ASP A 43 5.12 26.60 3.23
N ASP A 44 5.89 25.50 3.17
CA ASP A 44 6.71 25.15 2.02
C ASP A 44 5.88 24.36 0.97
N PRO A 45 5.68 24.92 -0.25
CA PRO A 45 4.96 24.25 -1.31
C PRO A 45 5.61 22.92 -1.71
N VAL A 46 6.94 22.84 -1.76
CA VAL A 46 7.65 21.61 -2.16
C VAL A 46 7.33 20.47 -1.20
N MET A 47 7.29 20.77 0.10
CA MET A 47 6.96 19.78 1.12
C MET A 47 5.52 19.26 0.98
N THR A 48 4.59 20.10 0.52
CA THR A 48 3.20 19.68 0.26
C THR A 48 3.14 18.70 -0.91
N TYR A 49 3.85 18.96 -2.01
CA TYR A 49 3.89 18.03 -3.14
C TYR A 49 4.52 16.68 -2.74
N LEU A 50 5.58 16.70 -1.92
CA LEU A 50 6.22 15.48 -1.44
C LEU A 50 5.30 14.67 -0.50
N ALA A 51 4.59 15.34 0.41
CA ALA A 51 3.64 14.68 1.30
C ALA A 51 2.45 14.06 0.57
N VAL A 52 2.00 14.67 -0.53
CA VAL A 52 0.97 14.10 -1.39
C VAL A 52 1.50 12.91 -2.19
N ALA A 53 2.74 13.02 -2.70
CA ALA A 53 3.34 11.96 -3.51
C ALA A 53 3.60 10.67 -2.71
N GLY A 54 4.06 10.79 -1.46
CA GLY A 54 4.45 9.63 -0.63
C GLY A 54 3.40 8.51 -0.57
N PRO A 55 2.17 8.79 -0.09
CA PRO A 55 1.10 7.78 -0.02
C PRO A 55 0.73 7.18 -1.38
N LEU A 56 0.73 7.98 -2.45
CA LEU A 56 0.36 7.50 -3.79
C LEU A 56 1.45 6.59 -4.38
N VAL A 57 2.72 6.93 -4.17
CA VAL A 57 3.86 6.07 -4.52
C VAL A 57 3.83 4.77 -3.73
N PHE A 58 3.48 4.83 -2.44
CA PHE A 58 3.34 3.63 -1.61
C PHE A 58 2.33 2.63 -2.19
N PHE A 59 1.16 3.09 -2.67
CA PHE A 59 0.18 2.18 -3.30
C PHE A 59 0.72 1.49 -4.55
N VAL A 60 1.52 2.18 -5.37
CA VAL A 60 2.16 1.55 -6.55
C VAL A 60 3.20 0.50 -6.12
N ILE A 61 3.99 0.80 -5.09
CA ILE A 61 4.96 -0.16 -4.54
C ILE A 61 4.25 -1.39 -3.96
N ASP A 62 3.15 -1.19 -3.23
CA ASP A 62 2.34 -2.26 -2.66
C ASP A 62 1.72 -3.16 -3.76
N HIS A 63 1.22 -2.54 -4.85
CA HIS A 63 0.79 -3.25 -6.04
C HIS A 63 1.92 -4.09 -6.65
N LEU A 64 3.11 -3.50 -6.84
CA LEU A 64 4.29 -4.17 -7.38
C LEU A 64 4.74 -5.35 -6.51
N ILE A 65 4.76 -5.18 -5.18
CA ILE A 65 5.07 -6.26 -4.23
C ILE A 65 4.08 -7.40 -4.39
N THR A 66 2.78 -7.08 -4.47
CA THR A 66 1.73 -8.06 -4.68
C THR A 66 1.90 -8.81 -6.00
N ARG A 67 2.24 -8.09 -7.08
CA ARG A 67 2.49 -8.67 -8.40
C ARG A 67 3.70 -9.60 -8.39
N VAL A 68 4.85 -9.13 -7.89
CA VAL A 68 6.08 -9.94 -7.78
C VAL A 68 5.81 -11.23 -7.01
N ARG A 69 5.05 -11.19 -5.91
CA ARG A 69 4.69 -12.39 -5.16
C ARG A 69 3.78 -13.35 -5.91
N LYS A 70 2.82 -12.86 -6.70
CA LYS A 70 1.94 -13.71 -7.51
C LYS A 70 2.66 -14.37 -8.67
N GLU A 71 3.70 -13.72 -9.19
CA GLU A 71 4.45 -14.16 -10.38
C GLU A 71 5.72 -14.97 -10.07
N ILE A 72 6.06 -15.11 -8.79
CA ILE A 72 7.22 -15.85 -8.30
C ILE A 72 6.71 -16.85 -7.26
N ASP A 73 6.53 -18.11 -7.68
CA ASP A 73 5.91 -19.17 -6.87
C ASP A 73 6.72 -19.57 -5.60
N ASP A 74 8.02 -19.26 -5.56
CA ASP A 74 8.95 -19.70 -4.50
C ASP A 74 9.21 -18.67 -3.38
N ILE A 75 8.37 -17.65 -3.22
CA ILE A 75 8.53 -16.72 -2.08
C ILE A 75 8.03 -17.41 -0.78
N PRO A 76 8.89 -17.55 0.26
CA PRO A 76 8.54 -18.30 1.47
C PRO A 76 7.21 -17.84 2.09
N HIS A 77 6.36 -18.82 2.42
CA HIS A 77 5.12 -18.59 3.18
C HIS A 77 5.46 -17.96 4.55
N GLY A 78 5.26 -16.65 4.67
CA GLY A 78 5.63 -15.87 5.85
C GLY A 78 5.67 -14.36 5.59
N LEU A 79 5.73 -13.92 4.34
CA LEU A 79 5.52 -12.52 3.99
C LEU A 79 4.01 -12.20 4.01
N HIS A 80 3.58 -11.47 5.04
CA HIS A 80 2.21 -11.02 5.31
C HIS A 80 1.44 -10.68 4.03
N MET A 81 0.32 -11.36 3.80
CA MET A 81 -0.70 -10.89 2.87
C MET A 81 -1.34 -9.66 3.49
N SER A 82 -1.22 -8.54 2.79
CA SER A 82 -2.01 -7.37 3.12
C SER A 82 -3.40 -7.62 2.57
N ASP A 83 -4.32 -8.09 3.41
CA ASP A 83 -5.74 -8.31 3.08
C ASP A 83 -6.50 -6.97 2.98
N HIS A 84 -5.91 -6.00 2.29
CA HIS A 84 -6.49 -4.69 2.10
C HIS A 84 -7.21 -4.62 0.74
N PRO A 85 -8.19 -3.71 0.59
CA PRO A 85 -8.78 -3.38 -0.71
C PRO A 85 -7.68 -3.09 -1.74
N THR A 86 -7.94 -3.33 -3.02
CA THR A 86 -6.94 -3.08 -4.08
C THR A 86 -6.39 -1.66 -3.95
N SER A 87 -5.06 -1.56 -3.95
CA SER A 87 -4.31 -0.31 -3.73
C SER A 87 -4.74 0.80 -4.69
N ASP A 88 -5.32 0.44 -5.85
CA ASP A 88 -5.89 1.33 -6.86
C ASP A 88 -7.11 2.13 -6.35
N GLU A 89 -8.08 1.48 -5.68
CA GLU A 89 -9.29 2.17 -5.20
C GLU A 89 -8.96 3.12 -4.05
N ARG A 90 -8.08 2.70 -3.15
CA ARG A 90 -7.57 3.52 -2.04
C ARG A 90 -6.80 4.72 -2.59
N GLY A 91 -5.91 4.47 -3.55
CA GLY A 91 -5.18 5.51 -4.28
C GLY A 91 -6.11 6.53 -4.93
N ALA A 92 -7.18 6.09 -5.61
CA ALA A 92 -8.17 6.98 -6.22
C ALA A 92 -8.87 7.87 -5.17
N ALA A 93 -9.23 7.32 -4.00
CA ALA A 93 -9.85 8.09 -2.93
C ALA A 93 -8.91 9.16 -2.35
N LEU A 94 -7.62 8.85 -2.15
CA LEU A 94 -6.65 9.88 -1.74
C LEU A 94 -6.43 10.93 -2.82
N ARG A 95 -6.37 10.56 -4.10
CA ARG A 95 -6.25 11.53 -5.21
C ARG A 95 -7.42 12.52 -5.21
N ALA A 96 -8.64 12.04 -4.98
CA ALA A 96 -9.81 12.91 -4.85
C ALA A 96 -9.66 13.88 -3.67
N LEU A 97 -9.30 13.37 -2.48
CA LEU A 97 -9.07 14.18 -1.28
C LEU A 97 -8.01 15.28 -1.52
N PHE A 98 -6.86 14.93 -2.09
CA PHE A 98 -5.79 15.89 -2.33
C PHE A 98 -6.17 16.95 -3.37
N THR A 99 -6.90 16.55 -4.41
CA THR A 99 -7.43 17.47 -5.42
C THR A 99 -8.42 18.45 -4.81
N GLU A 100 -9.28 18.00 -3.91
CA GLU A 100 -10.22 18.85 -3.20
C GLU A 100 -9.51 19.88 -2.31
N LEU A 101 -8.45 19.47 -1.60
CA LEU A 101 -7.76 20.33 -0.63
C LEU A 101 -6.78 21.33 -1.26
N HIS A 102 -6.10 20.96 -2.34
CA HIS A 102 -4.97 21.72 -2.89
C HIS A 102 -5.07 21.98 -4.41
N GLY A 103 -6.14 21.51 -5.06
CA GLY A 103 -6.29 21.53 -6.51
C GLY A 103 -5.50 20.42 -7.21
N PRO A 104 -5.73 20.18 -8.51
CA PRO A 104 -5.13 19.06 -9.23
C PRO A 104 -3.62 19.17 -9.43
N ALA A 105 -3.05 20.38 -9.38
CA ALA A 105 -1.63 20.61 -9.62
C ALA A 105 -0.72 19.91 -8.59
N VAL A 106 -1.18 19.74 -7.35
CA VAL A 106 -0.41 19.11 -6.27
C VAL A 106 -0.02 17.65 -6.59
N LEU A 107 -0.75 17.01 -7.52
CA LEU A 107 -0.53 15.63 -7.92
C LEU A 107 0.60 15.46 -8.96
N GLN A 108 1.14 16.54 -9.53
CA GLN A 108 2.09 16.43 -10.65
C GLN A 108 3.32 15.57 -10.33
N ILE A 109 3.92 15.73 -9.15
CA ILE A 109 5.07 14.92 -8.72
C ILE A 109 4.63 13.47 -8.49
N ALA A 110 3.48 13.27 -7.83
CA ALA A 110 2.94 11.93 -7.60
C ALA A 110 2.71 11.20 -8.93
N ASP A 111 2.10 11.86 -9.90
CA ASP A 111 1.77 11.31 -11.21
C ASP A 111 3.02 10.95 -12.01
N ALA A 112 4.05 11.80 -11.97
CA ALA A 112 5.33 11.51 -12.59
C ALA A 112 6.00 10.27 -11.96
N CYS A 113 6.00 10.15 -10.63
CA CYS A 113 6.56 9.01 -9.92
C CYS A 113 5.78 7.71 -10.18
N VAL A 114 4.45 7.78 -10.12
CA VAL A 114 3.54 6.66 -10.41
C VAL A 114 3.76 6.18 -11.85
N HIS A 115 3.76 7.08 -12.83
CA HIS A 115 4.00 6.73 -14.22
C HIS A 115 5.38 6.10 -14.44
N TRP A 116 6.43 6.67 -13.82
CA TRP A 116 7.78 6.14 -13.91
C TRP A 116 7.89 4.72 -13.33
N LEU A 117 7.27 4.45 -12.18
CA LEU A 117 7.23 3.11 -11.57
C LEU A 117 6.42 2.12 -12.41
N SER A 118 5.21 2.49 -12.83
CA SER A 118 4.35 1.63 -13.66
C SER A 118 4.95 1.34 -15.04
N SER A 119 5.83 2.19 -15.56
CA SER A 119 6.57 1.90 -16.81
C SER A 119 7.64 0.81 -16.67
N ARG A 120 7.95 0.37 -15.43
CA ARG A 120 9.07 -0.52 -15.09
C ARG A 120 8.64 -1.81 -14.42
N GLU A 121 7.35 -2.10 -14.33
CA GLU A 121 6.87 -3.24 -13.56
C GLU A 121 7.45 -4.57 -14.06
N ASP A 122 7.53 -4.77 -15.38
CA ASP A 122 8.10 -5.98 -15.97
C ASP A 122 9.60 -6.12 -15.67
N ASP A 123 10.34 -5.02 -15.72
CA ASP A 123 11.76 -5.00 -15.37
C ASP A 123 11.98 -5.31 -13.88
N ILE A 124 11.08 -4.83 -13.02
CA ILE A 124 11.09 -5.11 -11.57
C ILE A 124 10.83 -6.59 -11.31
N VAL A 125 9.82 -7.19 -11.96
CA VAL A 125 9.55 -8.63 -11.85
C VAL A 125 10.73 -9.45 -12.37
N ALA A 126 11.29 -9.08 -13.52
CA ALA A 126 12.46 -9.76 -14.09
C ALA A 126 13.69 -9.64 -13.17
N ALA A 127 13.89 -8.48 -12.54
CA ALA A 127 14.96 -8.28 -11.56
C ALA A 127 14.76 -9.12 -10.31
N ALA A 128 13.54 -9.21 -9.79
CA ALA A 128 13.20 -10.05 -8.65
C ALA A 128 13.47 -11.54 -8.94
N ARG A 129 13.07 -12.03 -10.13
CA ARG A 129 13.36 -13.42 -10.55
C ARG A 129 14.87 -13.73 -10.58
N ARG A 130 15.71 -12.78 -11.01
CA ARG A 130 17.18 -12.97 -11.03
C ARG A 130 17.82 -13.06 -9.63
N GLN A 131 17.13 -12.63 -8.59
CA GLN A 131 17.65 -12.65 -7.21
C GLN A 131 17.30 -13.95 -6.46
N LEU A 132 16.46 -14.80 -7.04
CA LEU A 132 16.12 -16.08 -6.42
C LEU A 132 17.32 -17.05 -6.55
N PRO A 133 17.70 -17.74 -5.47
CA PRO A 133 18.62 -18.87 -5.59
C PRO A 133 17.95 -19.96 -6.44
N GLY A 134 18.64 -20.40 -7.49
CA GLY A 134 18.20 -21.50 -8.36
C GLY A 134 18.27 -22.87 -7.70
#